data_AF-A0A841GBW1-F1
#
_entry.id   AF-A0A841GBW1-F1
#
_cell.length_a   1.000
_cell.length_b   1.000
_cell.length_c   1.000
_cell.angle_alpha   90.00
_cell.angle_beta   90.00
_cell.angle_gamma   90.00
#
_symmetry.space_group_name_H-M   'P 1'
#
loop_
_entity.id
_entity.type
_entity.pdbx_description
1 polymer ?
#
loop_
_entity_poly.entity_id
_entity_poly.type
_entity_poly.pdbx_seq_one_letter_code
_entity_poly.pdbx_strand_id
1 'polypeptide(L)' 'MNDKSTIIYNGRITIKNIPSDAYLYVVNGKPAIDWVMERQYVKTDTDSGIESDANVWATKIVKMASQLLL' A
#
# COMPACT_ATOMS: atom_id res chain seq x y z
N MET A 1 19.64 -3.71 -9.98
CA MET A 1 18.82 -2.53 -9.58
C MET A 1 17.46 -2.72 -10.21
N ASN A 2 16.42 -2.87 -9.39
CA ASN A 2 15.05 -3.05 -9.88
C ASN A 2 14.57 -1.75 -10.54
N ASP A 3 13.84 -1.87 -11.64
CA ASP A 3 13.16 -0.74 -12.29
C ASP A 3 12.12 -0.15 -11.33
N LYS A 4 12.39 1.06 -10.83
CA LYS A 4 11.51 1.82 -9.95
C LYS A 4 10.48 2.68 -10.69
N SER A 5 10.52 2.70 -12.03
CA SER A 5 9.54 3.44 -12.84
C SER A 5 8.20 2.72 -12.96
N THR A 6 8.14 1.45 -12.54
CA THR A 6 6.95 0.60 -12.65
C THR A 6 6.59 -0.02 -11.30
N ILE A 7 5.30 0.03 -10.95
CA ILE A 7 4.71 -0.70 -9.83
C ILE A 7 3.61 -1.62 -10.37
N ILE A 8 3.73 -2.91 -10.09
CA ILE A 8 2.68 -3.90 -10.34
C ILE A 8 1.81 -3.94 -9.10
N TYR A 9 0.61 -3.35 -9.16
CA TYR A 9 -0.31 -3.34 -8.03
C TYR A 9 -1.03 -4.68 -7.88
N ASN A 10 -1.58 -5.19 -8.99
CA ASN A 10 -2.19 -6.52 -9.06
C ASN A 10 -2.25 -7.00 -10.53
N GLY A 11 -2.88 -8.16 -10.79
CA GLY A 11 -3.02 -8.71 -12.13
C GLY A 11 -3.85 -7.88 -13.13
N ARG A 12 -4.36 -6.71 -12.73
CA ARG A 12 -5.18 -5.82 -13.56
C ARG A 12 -4.63 -4.40 -13.66
N ILE A 13 -3.89 -3.94 -12.65
CA ILE A 13 -3.44 -2.55 -12.51
C ILE A 13 -1.92 -2.53 -12.44
N THR A 14 -1.31 -1.74 -13.33
CA THR A 14 0.12 -1.45 -13.34
C THR A 14 0.31 0.04 -13.50
N ILE A 15 1.11 0.63 -12.61
CA ILE A 15 1.49 2.04 -12.64
C ILE A 15 2.86 2.11 -13.31
N LYS A 16 3.00 2.96 -14.33
CA LYS A 16 4.24 3.14 -15.11
C LYS A 16 4.67 4.60 -15.12
N ASN A 17 5.91 4.84 -15.56
CA ASN A 17 6.50 6.17 -15.69
C ASN A 17 6.57 6.94 -14.36
N ILE A 18 6.80 6.23 -13.25
CA ILE A 18 7.02 6.87 -11.95
C ILE A 18 8.35 7.64 -12.02
N PRO A 19 8.36 8.96 -11.78
CA PRO A 19 9.59 9.73 -11.81
C PRO A 19 10.52 9.30 -10.68
N SER A 20 11.82 9.22 -10.95
CA SER A 20 12.84 8.87 -9.95
C SER A 20 12.76 9.74 -8.70
N ASP A 21 12.46 11.01 -8.90
CA ASP A 21 12.47 12.02 -7.84
C ASP A 21 11.34 11.80 -6.83
N ALA A 22 10.28 11.06 -7.19
CA ALA A 22 9.23 10.69 -6.24
C ALA A 22 9.75 9.81 -5.10
N TYR A 23 10.85 9.06 -5.32
CA TYR A 23 11.50 8.27 -4.28
C TYR A 23 12.41 9.09 -3.36
N LEU A 24 12.67 10.37 -3.67
CA LEU A 24 13.47 11.27 -2.83
C LEU A 24 12.68 11.80 -1.63
N TYR A 25 11.35 11.70 -1.67
CA TYR A 25 10.53 12.03 -0.51
C TYR A 25 10.64 10.92 0.55
N VAL A 26 11.48 11.17 1.55
CA VAL A 26 11.87 10.20 2.59
C VAL A 26 11.17 10.53 3.91
N VAL A 27 10.57 9.52 4.51
CA VAL A 27 9.95 9.59 5.85
C VAL A 27 10.62 8.51 6.70
N ASN A 28 11.22 8.91 7.82
CA ASN A 28 11.90 7.98 8.74
C ASN A 28 12.92 7.05 8.03
N GLY A 29 13.75 7.61 7.14
CA GLY A 29 14.83 6.89 6.47
C GLY A 29 14.42 6.00 5.28
N LYS A 30 13.13 5.96 4.90
CA LYS A 30 12.62 5.20 3.75
C LYS A 30 11.76 6.07 2.82
N PRO A 31 11.82 5.90 1.48
CA PRO A 31 10.92 6.57 0.56
C PRO A 31 9.44 6.33 0.91
N ALA A 32 8.61 7.36 0.77
CA ALA A 32 7.18 7.25 1.09
C ALA A 32 6.47 6.17 0.25
N ILE A 33 6.84 6.02 -1.03
CA ILE A 33 6.31 4.96 -1.90
C ILE A 33 6.65 3.57 -1.34
N ASP A 34 7.90 3.37 -0.90
CA ASP A 34 8.34 2.08 -0.36
C ASP A 34 7.57 1.73 0.93
N TRP A 35 7.19 2.73 1.75
CA TRP A 35 6.32 2.51 2.90
C TRP A 35 4.92 2.01 2.55
N VAL A 36 4.34 2.53 1.45
CA VAL A 36 3.02 2.09 0.96
C VAL A 36 3.12 0.65 0.47
N MET A 37 4.15 0.33 -0.32
CA MET A 37 4.36 -1.02 -0.86
C MET A 37 4.57 -2.09 0.22
N GLU A 38 5.17 -1.72 1.35
CA GLU A 38 5.37 -2.62 2.49
C GLU A 38 4.11 -2.85 3.34
N ARG A 39 3.07 -2.01 3.23
CA ARG A 39 1.90 -2.07 4.12
C ARG A 39 0.58 -2.32 3.41
N GLN A 40 0.45 -1.93 2.15
CA GLN A 40 -0.78 -2.10 1.36
C GLN A 40 -0.81 -3.45 0.65
N TYR A 41 -0.87 -4.52 1.44
CA TYR A 41 -0.91 -5.91 0.96
C TYR A 41 -1.66 -6.79 1.96
N VAL A 42 -1.94 -8.01 1.54
CA VAL A 42 -2.48 -9.06 2.42
C VAL A 42 -1.33 -9.93 2.90
N LYS A 43 -1.20 -10.07 4.22
CA LYS A 43 -0.22 -10.97 4.83
C LYS A 43 -0.78 -11.60 6.08
N THR A 44 -0.58 -12.90 6.20
CA THR A 44 -0.80 -13.64 7.44
C THR A 44 0.53 -13.81 8.16
N ASP A 45 0.57 -13.40 9.42
CA ASP A 45 1.71 -13.70 10.29
C ASP A 45 1.77 -15.20 10.57
N THR A 46 2.93 -15.82 10.39
CA THR A 46 3.08 -17.28 10.47
C THR A 46 2.96 -17.81 11.88
N ASP A 47 3.34 -17.02 12.87
CA ASP A 47 3.44 -17.46 14.26
C ASP A 47 2.09 -17.31 14.98
N SER A 48 1.43 -16.16 14.79
CA SER A 48 0.15 -15.85 15.40
C SER A 48 -1.06 -16.29 14.56
N GLY A 49 -0.88 -16.50 13.25
CA GLY A 49 -1.99 -16.75 12.32
C GLY A 49 -2.88 -15.53 12.06
N ILE A 50 -2.51 -14.35 12.56
CA ILE A 50 -3.29 -13.12 12.40
C ILE A 50 -3.09 -12.59 10.98
N GLU A 51 -4.18 -12.40 10.26
CA GLU A 51 -4.19 -11.78 8.94
C GLU A 51 -4.26 -10.26 9.01
N SER A 52 -3.33 -9.60 8.33
CA SER A 52 -3.36 -8.19 8.02
C SER A 52 -3.80 -8.00 6.56
N ASP A 53 -5.08 -7.68 6.36
CA ASP A 53 -5.66 -7.36 5.04
C ASP A 53 -5.97 -5.86 4.92
N ALA A 54 -5.20 -5.17 4.09
CA ALA A 54 -5.39 -3.74 3.81
C ALA A 54 -6.74 -3.41 3.13
N ASN A 55 -7.31 -4.33 2.34
CA ASN A 55 -8.59 -4.14 1.65
C ASN A 55 -9.78 -4.20 2.62
N VAL A 56 -9.72 -5.13 3.59
CA VAL A 56 -10.71 -5.22 4.67
C VAL A 56 -10.69 -3.94 5.50
N TRP A 57 -9.49 -3.47 5.84
CA TRP A 57 -9.32 -2.21 6.57
C TRP A 57 -9.91 -1.03 5.78
N ALA A 58 -9.56 -0.88 4.50
CA ALA A 58 -10.09 0.18 3.65
C ALA A 58 -11.62 0.16 3.57
N THR A 59 -12.22 -1.02 3.37
CA THR A 59 -13.68 -1.19 3.30
C THR A 59 -14.35 -0.79 4.61
N LYS A 60 -13.77 -1.18 5.75
CA LYS A 60 -14.28 -0.81 7.08
C LYS A 60 -14.28 0.69 7.28
N ILE A 61 -13.19 1.37 6.94
CA ILE A 61 -13.08 2.83 7.08
C ILE A 61 -14.10 3.54 6.19
N VAL A 62 -14.23 3.14 4.93
CA VAL A 62 -15.23 3.74 4.01
C VAL A 62 -16.64 3.57 4.57
N LYS A 63 -16.99 2.37 5.05
CA LYS A 63 -18.30 2.10 5.64
C LYS A 63 -18.55 2.93 6.90
N MET A 64 -17.57 3.06 7.79
CA MET A 64 -17.67 3.88 8.99
C MET A 64 -17.86 5.37 8.66
N ALA A 65 -17.11 5.89 7.68
CA ALA A 65 -17.26 7.27 7.24
C ALA A 65 -18.65 7.55 6.67
N SER A 66 -19.21 6.62 5.89
CA SER A 66 -20.59 6.73 5.38
C SER A 66 -21.66 6.70 6.49
N GLN A 67 -21.40 6.02 7.61
CA GLN A 67 -22.36 5.93 8.74
C GLN A 67 -22.34 7.17 9.65
N LEU A 68 -21.28 7.96 9.64
CA LEU A 68 -21.16 9.22 10.39
C LEU A 68 -21.76 10.43 9.64
N LEU A 69 -22.18 10.25 8.39
CA LEU A 69 -22.81 11.26 7.54
C LEU A 69 -24.34 11.08 7.43
N LEU A 70 -24.93 10.26 8.31
CA LEU A 70 -26.37 10.12 8.59
C LEU A 70 -26.62 10.41 10.07
#